data_AF-A0A7I8XI04-F1
#
_entry.id   AF-A0A7I8XI04-F1
#
_cell.length_a   1.000
_cell.length_b   1.000
_cell.length_c   1.000
_cell.angle_alpha   90.00
_cell.angle_beta   90.00
_cell.angle_gamma   90.00
#
_symmetry.space_group_name_H-M   'P 1'
#
loop_
_entity.id
_entity.type
_entity.pdbx_description
1 polymer ?
#
loop_
_entity_poly.entity_id
_entity_poly.type
_entity_poly.pdbx_seq_one_letter_code
_entity_poly.pdbx_strand_id
1 'polypeptide(L)'
;MLLLPSELPSDALIAAYLLLEKITFSFTTILVAFTLFVMRKCELRMGIKGIPDLQRRSFLSDAAFFAAGQVVLFPLPCLFFVGPADFLSTTTLLSVMVLTVGGRGIAMIFQFFYRVSQSISPQSVLYFNWNGVRDRHWVAVFLLLWIGACVAVVLPSYFSIPDQAEERLLLISADPQLADAFRRFPQSFCFAHGTTLSTSLTTLIIVVIGVPVFGAFMLFAIYHQIKSSNWSQKAVRLHMMLLLSLVAQAVAITIFLLIPVYTVMISPFFGVRNMPRISVYCSMFVLGHTFVDCLIVLWFVKPYRMACFRLLNGRKIRGEESSENSRHNTIIPQRQQPALCVTQRRPQRAVLQTSEKGGEEGVEYIIRTERQLGKTRPILRASGPDFLAWYNIAEVELIHPFNTAQTSQSTSISTDFESNSP
;
A
#
# COMPACT_ATOMS: atom_id res chain seq x y z
N MET A 1 33.75 12.07 -27.33
CA MET A 1 32.46 12.78 -27.47
C MET A 1 31.46 12.14 -26.53
N LEU A 2 31.06 12.89 -25.51
CA LEU A 2 30.28 12.39 -24.37
C LEU A 2 28.78 12.45 -24.63
N LEU A 3 28.30 13.50 -25.31
CA LEU A 3 26.89 13.70 -25.62
C LEU A 3 26.76 14.42 -26.96
N LEU A 4 25.97 13.87 -27.89
CA LEU A 4 25.68 14.55 -29.17
C LEU A 4 24.56 15.58 -28.97
N PRO A 5 24.61 16.77 -29.62
CA PRO A 5 23.50 17.73 -29.60
C PRO A 5 22.18 17.13 -30.09
N SER A 6 22.25 16.16 -31.00
CA SER A 6 21.10 15.42 -31.51
C SER A 6 20.50 14.43 -30.52
N GLU A 7 21.16 14.15 -29.39
CA GLU A 7 20.65 13.27 -28.31
C GLU A 7 19.86 14.05 -27.26
N LEU A 8 20.03 15.38 -27.20
CA LEU A 8 19.24 16.24 -26.34
C LEU A 8 17.76 16.19 -26.76
N PRO A 9 16.83 16.32 -25.80
CA PRO A 9 15.42 16.45 -26.12
C PRO A 9 15.19 17.75 -26.90
N SER A 10 14.40 17.68 -27.97
CA SER A 10 13.96 18.87 -28.70
C SER A 10 13.00 19.70 -27.85
N ASP A 11 12.85 20.99 -28.13
CA ASP A 11 11.89 21.84 -27.41
C ASP A 11 10.46 21.32 -27.54
N ALA A 12 10.11 20.75 -28.70
CA ALA A 12 8.83 20.09 -28.91
C ALA A 12 8.64 18.87 -28.00
N LEU A 13 9.70 18.06 -27.79
CA LEU A 13 9.62 16.91 -26.88
C LEU A 13 9.51 17.37 -25.42
N ILE A 14 10.22 18.42 -25.01
CA ILE A 14 10.10 19.00 -23.66
C ILE A 14 8.70 19.59 -23.45
N ALA A 15 8.15 20.31 -24.43
CA ALA A 15 6.80 20.86 -24.35
C ALA A 15 5.74 19.74 -24.25
N ALA A 16 5.88 18.68 -25.04
CA ALA A 16 5.00 17.52 -24.97
C ALA A 16 5.12 16.79 -23.62
N TYR A 17 6.34 16.67 -23.09
CA TYR A 17 6.63 16.15 -21.75
C TYR A 17 5.87 16.95 -20.69
N LEU A 18 6.08 18.26 -20.60
CA LEU A 18 5.42 19.11 -19.60
C LEU A 18 3.88 19.08 -19.71
N LEU A 19 3.34 19.03 -20.93
CA LEU A 19 1.91 18.89 -21.15
C LEU A 19 1.38 17.56 -20.59
N LEU A 20 2.07 16.46 -20.88
CA LEU A 20 1.67 15.12 -20.42
C LEU A 20 1.83 14.97 -18.90
N GLU A 21 2.88 15.57 -18.30
CA GLU A 21 3.04 15.62 -16.84
C GLU A 21 1.87 16.35 -16.20
N LYS A 22 1.47 17.51 -16.75
CA LYS A 22 0.34 18.29 -16.26
C LYS A 22 -0.98 17.52 -16.34
N ILE A 23 -1.24 16.84 -17.46
CA ILE A 23 -2.45 16.02 -17.64
C ILE A 23 -2.45 14.87 -16.63
N THR A 24 -1.33 14.14 -16.52
CA THR A 24 -1.19 12.99 -15.62
C THR A 24 -1.36 13.41 -14.17
N PHE A 25 -0.68 14.49 -13.74
CA PHE A 25 -0.78 15.01 -12.38
C PHE A 25 -2.19 15.49 -12.04
N SER A 26 -2.88 16.15 -12.98
CA SER A 26 -4.27 16.58 -12.80
C SER A 26 -5.20 15.38 -12.58
N PHE A 27 -5.04 14.34 -13.40
CA PHE A 27 -5.83 13.12 -13.28
C PHE A 27 -5.54 12.36 -11.99
N THR A 28 -4.26 12.22 -11.62
CA THR A 28 -3.83 11.65 -10.33
C THR A 28 -4.43 12.43 -9.17
N THR A 29 -4.45 13.77 -9.22
CA THR A 29 -5.04 14.61 -8.17
C THR A 29 -6.54 14.32 -7.99
N ILE A 30 -7.31 14.26 -9.08
CA ILE A 30 -8.74 13.94 -9.04
C ILE A 30 -8.96 12.54 -8.43
N LEU A 31 -8.18 11.55 -8.87
CA LEU A 31 -8.35 10.18 -8.40
C LEU A 31 -7.93 10.00 -6.93
N VAL A 32 -6.84 10.63 -6.50
CA VAL A 32 -6.41 10.63 -5.10
C VAL A 32 -7.47 11.29 -4.22
N ALA A 33 -8.01 12.45 -4.63
CA ALA A 33 -9.07 13.13 -3.89
C ALA A 33 -10.32 12.25 -3.76
N PHE A 34 -10.75 11.60 -4.86
CA PHE A 34 -11.87 10.66 -4.84
C PHE A 34 -11.59 9.45 -3.95
N THR A 35 -10.38 8.87 -4.02
CA THR A 35 -9.97 7.73 -3.21
C THR A 35 -9.98 8.07 -1.72
N LEU A 36 -9.40 9.20 -1.34
CA LEU A 36 -9.41 9.69 0.03
C LEU A 36 -10.82 9.97 0.54
N PHE A 37 -11.71 10.51 -0.32
CA PHE A 37 -13.11 10.70 0.02
C PHE A 37 -13.82 9.37 0.33
N VAL A 38 -13.65 8.36 -0.54
CA VAL A 38 -14.20 7.01 -0.33
C VAL A 38 -13.66 6.39 0.95
N MET A 39 -12.34 6.45 1.15
CA MET A 39 -11.68 5.95 2.37
C MET A 39 -12.24 6.60 3.63
N ARG A 40 -12.37 7.93 3.65
CA ARG A 40 -12.90 8.66 4.81
C ARG A 40 -14.35 8.28 5.12
N LYS A 41 -15.19 8.11 4.09
CA LYS A 41 -16.57 7.65 4.28
C LYS A 41 -16.64 6.22 4.83
N CYS A 42 -15.71 5.37 4.45
CA CYS A 42 -15.60 3.99 4.94
C CYS A 42 -14.97 3.89 6.34
N GLU A 43 -13.98 4.72 6.66
CA GLU A 43 -13.28 4.75 7.95
C GLU A 43 -14.21 5.11 9.10
N LEU A 44 -15.09 6.09 8.91
CA LEU A 44 -16.14 6.45 9.86
C LEU A 44 -17.03 5.26 10.27
N ARG A 45 -17.10 4.24 9.41
CA ARG A 45 -17.93 3.05 9.64
C ARG A 45 -17.16 1.86 10.20
N MET A 46 -15.86 1.75 9.92
CA MET A 46 -15.08 0.54 10.23
C MET A 46 -13.97 0.76 11.27
N GLY A 47 -13.71 2.00 11.70
CA GLY A 47 -12.67 2.31 12.70
C GLY A 47 -11.22 2.07 12.23
N ILE A 48 -10.99 1.82 10.94
CA ILE A 48 -9.66 1.52 10.38
C ILE A 48 -8.84 2.82 10.25
N LYS A 49 -8.00 3.12 11.24
CA LYS A 49 -7.10 4.28 11.23
C LYS A 49 -5.81 3.99 10.44
N GLY A 50 -5.38 4.94 9.61
CA GLY A 50 -3.97 5.03 9.13
C GLY A 50 -3.71 4.77 7.64
N ILE A 51 -4.66 4.22 6.88
CA ILE A 51 -4.50 4.07 5.42
C ILE A 51 -4.32 5.42 4.69
N PRO A 52 -5.06 6.50 5.01
CA PRO A 52 -4.99 7.78 4.28
C PRO A 52 -3.61 8.46 4.26
N ASP A 53 -2.70 8.13 5.20
CA ASP A 53 -1.38 8.78 5.26
C ASP A 53 -0.48 8.33 4.11
N LEU A 54 -0.60 7.07 3.67
CA LEU A 54 0.20 6.53 2.59
C LEU A 54 -0.12 7.21 1.26
N GLN A 55 -1.39 7.26 0.86
CA GLN A 55 -1.81 7.90 -0.39
C GLN A 55 -1.41 9.38 -0.41
N ARG A 56 -1.46 10.05 0.75
CA ARG A 56 -1.00 11.44 0.88
C ARG A 56 0.50 11.57 0.61
N ARG A 57 1.34 10.69 1.15
CA ARG A 57 2.79 10.71 0.92
C ARG A 57 3.16 10.39 -0.53
N SER A 58 2.51 9.39 -1.13
CA SER A 58 2.70 9.09 -2.55
C SER A 58 2.32 10.28 -3.44
N PHE A 59 1.21 10.95 -3.12
CA PHE A 59 0.79 12.17 -3.82
C PHE A 59 1.78 13.33 -3.65
N LEU A 60 2.32 13.55 -2.45
CA LEU A 60 3.36 14.56 -2.21
C LEU A 60 4.64 14.27 -3.02
N SER A 61 5.01 12.99 -3.17
CA SER A 61 6.13 12.59 -4.02
C SER A 61 5.85 12.89 -5.49
N ASP A 62 4.66 12.59 -6.00
CA ASP A 62 4.32 12.91 -7.38
C ASP A 62 4.26 14.43 -7.62
N ALA A 63 3.78 15.20 -6.63
CA ALA A 63 3.79 16.66 -6.69
C ALA A 63 5.22 17.21 -6.75
N ALA A 64 6.16 16.62 -6.00
CA ALA A 64 7.57 16.98 -6.07
C ALA A 64 8.21 16.63 -7.42
N PHE A 65 7.91 15.44 -7.98
CA PHE A 65 8.37 15.07 -9.33
C PHE A 65 7.81 16.00 -10.41
N PHE A 66 6.51 16.28 -10.36
CA PHE A 66 5.85 17.22 -11.26
C PHE A 66 6.45 18.62 -11.15
N ALA A 67 6.71 19.09 -9.93
CA ALA A 67 7.31 20.40 -9.69
C ALA A 67 8.74 20.50 -10.23
N ALA A 68 9.52 19.42 -10.12
CA ALA A 68 10.90 19.37 -10.58
C ALA A 68 11.01 19.21 -12.10
N GLY A 69 10.20 18.34 -12.72
CA GLY A 69 10.30 18.01 -14.16
C GLY A 69 11.73 17.60 -14.54
N GLN A 70 12.26 16.56 -13.88
CA GLN A 70 13.67 16.19 -14.02
C GLN A 70 13.97 15.51 -15.36
N VAL A 71 15.13 15.81 -15.94
CA VAL A 71 15.68 15.12 -17.12
C VAL A 71 17.14 14.79 -16.84
N VAL A 72 17.53 13.51 -16.97
CA VAL A 72 18.92 13.10 -16.74
C VAL A 72 19.74 13.18 -18.02
N LEU A 73 21.01 13.57 -17.91
CA LEU A 73 21.93 13.81 -19.03
C LEU A 73 22.94 12.68 -19.25
N PHE A 74 22.60 11.44 -18.86
CA PHE A 74 23.53 10.31 -19.01
C PHE A 74 24.09 10.19 -20.45
N PRO A 75 25.37 9.83 -20.63
CA PRO A 75 26.30 9.33 -19.61
C PRO A 75 26.93 10.41 -18.72
N LEU A 76 26.64 11.71 -18.94
CA LEU A 76 27.05 12.74 -18.00
C LEU A 76 26.30 12.52 -16.68
N PRO A 77 26.97 12.51 -15.51
CA PRO A 77 26.32 12.39 -14.21
C PRO A 77 25.67 13.73 -13.83
N CYS A 78 24.89 14.29 -14.75
CA CYS A 78 24.19 15.55 -14.57
C CYS A 78 22.70 15.38 -14.89
N LEU A 79 21.88 16.26 -14.36
CA LEU A 79 20.46 16.36 -14.62
C LEU A 79 20.07 17.82 -14.77
N PHE A 80 18.91 18.12 -15.34
CA PHE A 80 18.35 19.47 -15.34
C PHE A 80 16.86 19.41 -15.06
N PHE A 81 16.31 20.54 -14.65
CA PHE A 81 14.91 20.67 -14.24
C PHE A 81 14.18 21.56 -15.24
N VAL A 82 13.01 21.12 -15.71
CA VAL A 82 12.12 21.88 -16.61
C VAL A 82 10.73 22.11 -16.00
N GLY A 83 10.51 21.66 -14.77
CA GLY A 83 9.22 21.80 -14.09
C GLY A 83 8.94 23.23 -13.59
N PRO A 84 7.73 23.49 -13.07
CA PRO A 84 7.29 24.81 -12.61
C PRO A 84 8.05 25.33 -11.37
N ALA A 85 8.91 24.52 -10.74
CA ALA A 85 9.73 24.92 -9.62
C ALA A 85 11.18 25.24 -10.00
N ASP A 86 11.43 25.59 -11.26
CA ASP A 86 12.74 26.04 -11.78
C ASP A 86 13.32 27.27 -11.06
N PHE A 87 12.48 28.04 -10.36
CA PHE A 87 12.88 29.15 -9.51
C PHE A 87 13.59 28.73 -8.22
N LEU A 88 13.44 27.47 -7.78
CA LEU A 88 14.11 26.95 -6.59
C LEU A 88 15.57 26.63 -6.88
N SER A 89 16.41 26.71 -5.85
CA SER A 89 17.79 26.25 -6.01
C SER A 89 17.79 24.75 -6.36
N THR A 90 18.68 24.39 -7.27
CA THR A 90 18.86 23.03 -7.77
C THR A 90 19.11 22.03 -6.63
N THR A 91 19.90 22.44 -5.62
CA THR A 91 20.16 21.67 -4.39
C THR A 91 18.90 21.45 -3.56
N THR A 92 18.04 22.47 -3.47
CA THR A 92 16.74 22.36 -2.77
C THR A 92 15.82 21.38 -3.50
N LEU A 93 15.70 21.49 -4.83
CA LEU A 93 14.89 20.56 -5.63
C LEU A 93 15.36 19.12 -5.44
N LEU A 94 16.66 18.87 -5.58
CA LEU A 94 17.23 17.55 -5.38
C LEU A 94 16.94 17.00 -3.97
N SER A 95 17.11 17.84 -2.94
CA SER A 95 16.83 17.46 -1.55
C SER A 95 15.36 17.10 -1.34
N VAL A 96 14.44 17.89 -1.88
CA VAL A 96 12.99 17.63 -1.83
C VAL A 96 12.66 16.33 -2.56
N MET A 97 13.25 16.07 -3.72
CA MET A 97 13.05 14.83 -4.46
C MET A 97 13.55 13.61 -3.67
N VAL A 98 14.76 13.65 -3.12
CA VAL A 98 15.29 12.52 -2.35
C VAL A 98 14.44 12.27 -1.09
N LEU A 99 14.04 13.31 -0.37
CA LEU A 99 13.20 13.18 0.83
C LEU A 99 11.82 12.60 0.51
N THR A 100 11.19 13.05 -0.58
CA THR A 100 9.85 12.60 -0.96
C THR A 100 9.85 11.19 -1.57
N VAL A 101 10.83 10.87 -2.42
CA VAL A 101 11.02 9.53 -3.00
C VAL A 101 11.37 8.52 -1.91
N GLY A 102 12.35 8.87 -1.06
CA GLY A 102 12.74 8.05 0.09
C GLY A 102 11.56 7.87 1.06
N GLY A 103 10.82 8.95 1.33
CA GLY A 103 9.60 8.93 2.14
C GLY A 103 8.53 7.98 1.59
N ARG A 104 8.33 7.95 0.27
CA ARG A 104 7.41 7.02 -0.39
C ARG A 104 7.87 5.56 -0.27
N GLY A 105 9.14 5.28 -0.55
CA GLY A 105 9.69 3.92 -0.43
C GLY A 105 9.57 3.37 0.99
N ILE A 106 9.86 4.22 1.99
CA ILE A 106 9.73 3.85 3.39
C ILE A 106 8.26 3.66 3.77
N ALA A 107 7.36 4.55 3.37
CA ALA A 107 5.92 4.37 3.60
C ALA A 107 5.39 3.03 3.03
N MET A 108 5.88 2.60 1.86
CA MET A 108 5.57 1.29 1.31
C MET A 108 6.10 0.15 2.19
N ILE A 109 7.37 0.18 2.57
CA ILE A 109 7.97 -0.82 3.49
C ILE A 109 7.14 -0.94 4.77
N PHE A 110 6.73 0.20 5.33
CA PHE A 110 5.88 0.23 6.52
C PHE A 110 4.49 -0.33 6.29
N GLN A 111 3.90 -0.11 5.12
CA GLN A 111 2.65 -0.77 4.74
C GLN A 111 2.82 -2.29 4.70
N PHE A 112 3.93 -2.80 4.15
CA PHE A 112 4.24 -4.23 4.20
C PHE A 112 4.33 -4.72 5.65
N PHE A 113 5.14 -4.07 6.49
CA PHE A 113 5.26 -4.46 7.90
C PHE A 113 3.95 -4.39 8.66
N TYR A 114 3.15 -3.36 8.42
CA TYR A 114 1.83 -3.22 9.04
C TYR A 114 0.94 -4.42 8.68
N ARG A 115 0.89 -4.81 7.39
CA ARG A 115 0.11 -5.97 6.94
C ARG A 115 0.67 -7.30 7.46
N VAL A 116 1.99 -7.46 7.52
CA VAL A 116 2.65 -8.60 8.18
C VAL A 116 2.21 -8.68 9.63
N SER A 117 2.25 -7.56 10.35
CA SER A 117 1.90 -7.53 11.77
C SER A 117 0.44 -7.92 12.01
N GLN A 118 -0.45 -7.54 11.10
CA GLN A 118 -1.85 -7.96 11.14
C GLN A 118 -2.04 -9.44 10.83
N SER A 119 -1.13 -10.06 10.08
CA SER A 119 -1.16 -11.50 9.81
C SER A 119 -0.47 -12.34 10.89
N ILE A 120 0.03 -11.74 11.98
CA ILE A 120 0.61 -12.51 13.07
C ILE A 120 -0.54 -13.06 13.95
N SER A 121 -0.50 -14.36 14.24
CA SER A 121 -1.47 -15.00 15.14
C SER A 121 -1.45 -14.35 16.54
N PRO A 122 -2.61 -14.01 17.13
CA PRO A 122 -2.69 -13.42 18.47
C PRO A 122 -2.06 -14.27 19.58
N GLN A 123 -1.91 -15.58 19.34
CA GLN A 123 -1.33 -16.53 20.29
C GLN A 123 0.21 -16.54 20.28
N SER A 124 0.86 -15.87 19.32
CA SER A 124 2.31 -15.87 19.22
C SER A 124 2.94 -14.86 20.19
N VAL A 125 4.10 -15.21 20.76
CA VAL A 125 4.91 -14.30 21.59
C VAL A 125 5.29 -13.03 20.81
N LEU A 126 5.55 -13.20 19.51
CA LEU A 126 5.85 -12.09 18.60
C LEU A 126 4.71 -11.08 18.56
N TYR A 127 3.44 -11.52 18.54
CA TYR A 127 2.29 -10.63 18.57
C TYR A 127 2.28 -9.76 19.83
N PHE A 128 2.54 -10.34 21.00
CA PHE A 128 2.51 -9.59 22.27
C PHE A 128 3.57 -8.49 22.32
N ASN A 129 4.82 -8.84 22.00
CA ASN A 129 5.93 -7.87 21.97
C ASN A 129 5.69 -6.79 20.91
N TRP A 130 5.20 -7.20 19.73
CA TRP A 130 4.95 -6.28 18.63
C TRP A 130 3.78 -5.35 18.92
N ASN A 131 2.71 -5.85 19.54
CA ASN A 131 1.51 -5.05 19.81
C ASN A 131 1.80 -3.91 20.80
N GLY A 132 2.65 -4.15 21.81
CA GLY A 132 3.07 -3.11 22.74
C GLY A 132 3.82 -1.96 22.07
N VAL A 133 4.71 -2.27 21.12
CA VAL A 133 5.44 -1.27 20.32
C VAL A 133 4.49 -0.59 19.33
N ARG A 134 3.60 -1.36 18.69
CA ARG A 134 2.64 -0.90 17.69
C ARG A 134 1.72 0.18 18.23
N ASP A 135 1.13 -0.05 19.40
CA ASP A 135 0.06 0.82 19.89
C ASP A 135 0.58 2.16 20.46
N ARG A 136 1.82 2.23 20.95
CA ARG A 136 2.38 3.46 21.57
C ARG A 136 3.42 4.21 20.76
N HIS A 137 4.28 3.49 20.02
CA HIS A 137 5.52 4.09 19.51
C HIS A 137 5.73 3.89 18.00
N TRP A 138 4.77 3.29 17.28
CA TRP A 138 4.94 2.97 15.86
C TRP A 138 5.29 4.17 14.99
N VAL A 139 4.63 5.31 15.18
CA VAL A 139 4.92 6.54 14.42
C VAL A 139 6.32 7.09 14.73
N ALA A 140 6.76 6.97 15.99
CA ALA A 140 8.09 7.41 16.39
C ALA A 140 9.18 6.50 15.81
N VAL A 141 9.01 5.18 15.90
CA VAL A 141 9.91 4.20 15.27
C VAL A 141 9.97 4.41 13.77
N PHE A 142 8.83 4.68 13.13
CA PHE A 142 8.75 5.07 11.72
C PHE A 142 9.61 6.28 11.42
N LEU A 143 9.39 7.36 12.17
CA LEU A 143 10.08 8.62 11.92
C LEU A 143 11.59 8.48 12.13
N LEU A 144 12.01 7.75 13.17
CA LEU A 144 13.42 7.50 13.46
C LEU A 144 14.10 6.65 12.38
N LEU A 145 13.46 5.57 11.92
CA LEU A 145 13.97 4.76 10.82
C LEU A 145 14.03 5.56 9.52
N TRP A 146 13.04 6.42 9.27
CA TRP A 146 13.02 7.31 8.11
C TRP A 146 14.14 8.35 8.15
N ILE A 147 14.31 9.06 9.27
CA ILE A 147 15.39 10.02 9.47
C ILE A 147 16.73 9.30 9.34
N GLY A 148 16.90 8.14 9.98
CA GLY A 148 18.13 7.35 9.91
C GLY A 148 18.48 6.92 8.49
N ALA A 149 17.50 6.45 7.71
CA ALA A 149 17.69 6.11 6.30
C ALA A 149 18.01 7.34 5.44
N CYS A 150 17.34 8.47 5.67
CA CYS A 150 17.64 9.72 4.98
C CYS A 150 19.05 10.19 5.29
N VAL A 151 19.47 10.18 6.55
CA VAL A 151 20.84 10.54 6.94
C VAL A 151 21.85 9.59 6.30
N ALA A 152 21.61 8.28 6.33
CA ALA A 152 22.52 7.29 5.77
C ALA A 152 22.70 7.40 4.24
N VAL A 153 21.68 7.86 3.51
CA VAL A 153 21.72 7.96 2.03
C VAL A 153 22.01 9.38 1.55
N VAL A 154 21.33 10.39 2.09
CA VAL A 154 21.45 11.80 1.68
C VAL A 154 22.78 12.37 2.12
N LEU A 155 23.23 12.09 3.35
CA LEU A 155 24.41 12.74 3.89
C LEU A 155 25.69 12.39 3.10
N PRO A 156 25.99 11.11 2.78
CA PRO A 156 27.14 10.79 1.95
C PRO A 156 27.02 11.38 0.55
N SER A 157 25.81 11.37 -0.02
CA SER A 157 25.55 11.96 -1.34
C SER A 157 25.82 13.46 -1.33
N TYR A 158 25.40 14.17 -0.28
CA TYR A 158 25.60 15.60 -0.12
C TYR A 158 27.08 15.99 -0.07
N PHE A 159 27.89 15.24 0.70
CA PHE A 159 29.33 15.45 0.76
C PHE A 159 30.07 15.04 -0.53
N SER A 160 29.43 14.27 -1.41
CA SER A 160 30.00 13.85 -2.70
C SER A 160 29.62 14.77 -3.87
N ILE A 161 28.85 15.84 -3.62
CA ILE A 161 28.45 16.78 -4.66
C ILE A 161 29.67 17.64 -5.05
N PRO A 162 30.06 17.65 -6.34
CA PRO A 162 31.16 18.48 -6.82
C PRO A 162 30.80 19.97 -6.83
N ASP A 163 31.81 20.85 -6.82
CA ASP A 163 31.61 22.25 -7.18
C ASP A 163 31.09 22.31 -8.62
N GLN A 164 29.90 22.88 -8.79
CA GLN A 164 29.19 22.86 -10.07
C GLN A 164 29.89 23.68 -11.15
N ALA A 165 30.59 24.76 -10.77
CA ALA A 165 31.28 25.60 -11.73
C ALA A 165 32.55 24.92 -12.24
N GLU A 166 33.32 24.33 -11.33
CA GLU A 166 34.53 23.57 -11.66
C GLU A 166 34.20 22.34 -12.52
N GLU A 167 33.18 21.57 -12.13
CA GLU A 167 32.80 20.34 -12.84
C GLU A 167 32.29 20.64 -14.25
N ARG A 168 31.47 21.69 -14.43
CA ARG A 168 31.02 22.10 -15.77
C ARG A 168 32.20 22.53 -16.65
N LEU A 169 33.16 23.26 -16.10
CA LEU A 169 34.35 23.69 -16.83
C LEU A 169 35.22 22.48 -17.23
N LEU A 170 35.38 21.51 -16.33
CA LEU A 170 36.06 20.24 -16.60
C LEU A 170 35.36 19.48 -17.74
N LEU A 171 34.05 19.31 -17.67
CA LEU A 171 33.28 18.62 -18.72
C LEU A 171 33.32 19.35 -20.07
N ILE A 172 33.23 20.68 -20.09
CA ILE A 172 33.37 21.49 -21.31
C ILE A 172 34.77 21.36 -21.89
N SER A 173 35.82 21.32 -21.05
CA SER A 173 37.20 21.13 -21.52
C SER A 173 37.41 19.75 -22.15
N ALA A 174 36.72 18.73 -21.65
CA ALA A 174 36.74 17.37 -22.19
C ALA A 174 35.92 17.22 -23.48
N ASP A 175 34.79 17.93 -23.60
CA ASP A 175 33.95 17.97 -24.79
C ASP A 175 33.35 19.38 -25.00
N PRO A 176 33.96 20.20 -25.88
CA PRO A 176 33.53 21.58 -26.11
C PRO A 176 32.08 21.73 -26.57
N GLN A 177 31.47 20.69 -27.15
CA GLN A 177 30.06 20.74 -27.58
C GLN A 177 29.08 20.81 -26.40
N LEU A 178 29.51 20.43 -25.19
CA LEU A 178 28.71 20.56 -23.99
C LEU A 178 28.49 22.02 -23.57
N ALA A 179 29.31 22.95 -24.05
CA ALA A 179 29.12 24.38 -23.77
C ALA A 179 27.73 24.85 -24.22
N ASP A 180 27.26 24.40 -25.38
CA ASP A 180 25.93 24.78 -25.89
C ASP A 180 24.80 24.10 -25.12
N ALA A 181 25.01 22.87 -24.65
CA ALA A 181 24.05 22.17 -23.78
C ALA A 181 23.89 22.90 -22.42
N PHE A 182 24.99 23.31 -21.79
CA PHE A 182 24.95 24.04 -20.52
C PHE A 182 24.46 25.48 -20.66
N ARG A 183 24.69 26.12 -21.82
CA ARG A 183 24.07 27.40 -22.14
C ARG A 183 22.55 27.28 -22.27
N ARG A 184 22.08 26.21 -22.90
CA ARG A 184 20.64 25.92 -23.04
C ARG A 184 19.99 25.56 -21.70
N PHE A 185 20.71 24.87 -20.82
CA PHE A 185 20.22 24.42 -19.52
C PHE A 185 21.14 24.91 -18.39
N PRO A 186 21.10 26.21 -18.03
CA PRO A 186 22.01 26.78 -17.02
C PRO A 186 21.78 26.24 -15.60
N GLN A 187 20.59 25.68 -15.35
CA GLN A 187 20.15 25.04 -14.11
C GLN A 187 20.57 23.55 -14.00
N SER A 188 21.53 23.09 -14.81
CA SER A 188 22.01 21.71 -14.75
C SER A 188 22.71 21.40 -13.42
N PHE A 189 22.57 20.18 -12.91
CA PHE A 189 23.18 19.73 -11.67
C PHE A 189 24.00 18.48 -11.92
N CYS A 190 25.29 18.50 -11.63
CA CYS A 190 26.15 17.35 -11.71
C CYS A 190 26.32 16.73 -10.32
N PHE A 191 26.00 15.44 -10.18
CA PHE A 191 25.97 14.72 -8.90
C PHE A 191 27.16 13.78 -8.68
N ALA A 192 28.09 13.70 -9.64
CA ALA A 192 29.35 12.98 -9.50
C ALA A 192 30.47 13.72 -10.24
N HIS A 193 31.70 13.52 -9.78
CA HIS A 193 32.91 14.04 -10.42
C HIS A 193 33.25 13.29 -11.72
N GLY A 194 33.58 14.04 -12.76
CA GLY A 194 34.03 13.55 -14.05
C GLY A 194 33.05 12.58 -14.72
N THR A 195 33.59 11.53 -15.34
CA THR A 195 32.82 10.48 -16.00
C THR A 195 32.75 9.19 -15.19
N THR A 196 33.29 9.16 -13.98
CA THR A 196 33.32 7.97 -13.11
C THR A 196 31.96 7.77 -12.45
N LEU A 197 31.02 7.19 -13.20
CA LEU A 197 29.68 6.81 -12.73
C LEU A 197 29.69 5.70 -11.66
N SER A 198 30.78 4.94 -11.58
CA SER A 198 30.80 3.61 -10.95
C SER A 198 30.41 3.64 -9.47
N THR A 199 31.08 4.42 -8.62
CA THR A 199 30.91 4.29 -7.16
C THR A 199 29.55 4.80 -6.68
N SER A 200 29.13 5.99 -7.11
CA SER A 200 27.88 6.60 -6.65
C SER A 200 26.64 5.89 -7.19
N LEU A 201 26.66 5.43 -8.44
CA LEU A 201 25.53 4.66 -8.99
C LEU A 201 25.47 3.24 -8.44
N THR A 202 26.60 2.63 -8.09
CA THR A 202 26.60 1.27 -7.53
C THR A 202 25.80 1.21 -6.23
N THR A 203 25.99 2.15 -5.30
CA THR A 203 25.20 2.21 -4.06
C THR A 203 23.71 2.37 -4.35
N LEU A 204 23.35 3.24 -5.29
CA LEU A 204 21.95 3.45 -5.66
C LEU A 204 21.34 2.21 -6.32
N ILE A 205 22.08 1.52 -7.19
CA ILE A 205 21.66 0.27 -7.82
C ILE A 205 21.43 -0.82 -6.76
N ILE A 206 22.33 -0.97 -5.79
CA ILE A 206 22.17 -1.92 -4.68
C ILE A 206 20.87 -1.65 -3.92
N VAL A 207 20.57 -0.38 -3.62
CA VAL A 207 19.32 -0.01 -2.93
C VAL A 207 18.10 -0.29 -3.79
N VAL A 208 18.11 0.12 -5.06
CA VAL A 208 16.97 -0.04 -5.98
C VAL A 208 16.69 -1.53 -6.23
N ILE A 209 17.72 -2.40 -6.28
CA ILE A 209 17.55 -3.86 -6.41
C ILE A 209 17.18 -4.51 -5.08
N GLY A 210 17.83 -4.12 -3.99
CA GLY A 210 17.66 -4.72 -2.68
C GLY A 210 16.24 -4.56 -2.13
N VAL A 211 15.63 -3.39 -2.29
CA VAL A 211 14.27 -3.09 -1.80
C VAL A 211 13.20 -4.03 -2.38
N PRO A 212 13.05 -4.20 -3.72
CA PRO A 212 12.09 -5.13 -4.30
C PRO A 212 12.38 -6.60 -4.00
N VAL A 213 13.66 -7.01 -3.94
CA VAL A 213 14.02 -8.38 -3.53
C VAL A 213 13.55 -8.64 -2.09
N PHE A 214 13.82 -7.70 -1.19
CA PHE A 214 13.32 -7.76 0.19
C PHE A 214 11.79 -7.76 0.25
N GLY A 215 11.13 -6.91 -0.54
CA GLY A 215 9.66 -6.86 -0.62
C GLY A 215 9.05 -8.18 -1.12
N ALA A 216 9.65 -8.81 -2.13
CA ALA A 216 9.23 -10.12 -2.64
C ALA A 216 9.42 -11.22 -1.59
N PHE A 217 10.54 -11.21 -0.87
CA PHE A 217 10.77 -12.12 0.25
C PHE A 217 9.71 -11.94 1.36
N MET A 218 9.38 -10.70 1.72
CA MET A 218 8.34 -10.42 2.72
C MET A 218 6.96 -10.91 2.25
N LEU A 219 6.60 -10.69 0.98
CA LEU A 219 5.35 -11.20 0.40
C LEU A 219 5.27 -12.73 0.45
N PHE A 220 6.37 -13.41 0.11
CA PHE A 220 6.47 -14.86 0.19
C PHE A 220 6.33 -15.36 1.63
N ALA A 221 7.00 -14.70 2.59
CA ALA A 221 6.90 -15.03 4.00
C ALA A 221 5.46 -14.89 4.54
N ILE A 222 4.76 -13.80 4.19
CA ILE A 222 3.35 -13.58 4.55
C ILE A 222 2.48 -14.69 3.96
N TYR A 223 2.64 -15.00 2.67
CA TYR A 223 1.88 -16.06 2.01
C TYR A 223 2.04 -17.40 2.73
N HIS A 224 3.28 -17.78 3.03
CA HIS A 224 3.59 -19.01 3.73
C HIS A 224 2.99 -19.03 5.14
N GLN A 225 3.07 -17.90 5.87
CA GLN A 225 2.49 -17.76 7.20
C GLN A 225 0.97 -17.89 7.20
N ILE A 226 0.26 -17.27 6.24
CA ILE A 226 -1.19 -17.40 6.12
C ILE A 226 -1.55 -18.87 5.84
N LYS A 227 -0.80 -19.54 4.95
CA LYS A 227 -1.07 -20.94 4.58
C LYS A 227 -0.79 -21.94 5.69
N SER A 228 0.21 -21.69 6.55
CA SER A 228 0.54 -22.56 7.68
C SER A 228 -0.26 -22.28 8.94
N SER A 229 -1.02 -21.17 8.99
CA SER A 229 -1.81 -20.79 10.16
C SER A 229 -3.06 -21.66 10.32
N ASN A 230 -3.39 -22.02 11.57
CA ASN A 230 -4.63 -22.72 11.94
C ASN A 230 -5.81 -21.75 12.12
N TRP A 231 -5.97 -20.78 11.22
CA TRP A 231 -7.04 -19.79 11.30
C TRP A 231 -8.36 -20.34 10.76
N SER A 232 -9.46 -19.67 11.14
CA SER A 232 -10.76 -19.95 10.53
C SER A 232 -10.70 -19.67 9.02
N GLN A 233 -11.43 -20.46 8.23
CA GLN A 233 -11.47 -20.29 6.76
C GLN A 233 -11.86 -18.86 6.33
N LYS A 234 -12.71 -18.20 7.13
CA LYS A 234 -13.10 -16.80 6.92
C LYS A 234 -11.92 -15.84 7.06
N ALA A 235 -11.12 -15.98 8.13
CA ALA A 235 -9.93 -15.16 8.34
C ALA A 235 -8.88 -15.39 7.25
N VAL A 236 -8.64 -16.66 6.87
CA VAL A 236 -7.72 -17.00 5.78
C VAL A 236 -8.14 -16.33 4.47
N ARG A 237 -9.43 -16.41 4.11
CA ARG A 237 -9.95 -15.76 2.90
C ARG A 237 -9.72 -14.25 2.93
N LEU A 238 -9.98 -13.61 4.06
CA LEU A 238 -9.77 -12.18 4.23
C LEU A 238 -8.30 -11.79 4.10
N HIS A 239 -7.39 -12.47 4.79
CA HIS A 239 -5.95 -12.22 4.69
C HIS A 239 -5.41 -12.47 3.29
N MET A 240 -5.91 -13.49 2.57
CA MET A 240 -5.57 -13.74 1.17
C MET A 240 -6.03 -12.61 0.25
N MET A 241 -7.21 -12.03 0.47
CA MET A 241 -7.65 -10.86 -0.30
C MET A 241 -6.74 -9.64 -0.06
N LEU A 242 -6.32 -9.40 1.19
CA LEU A 242 -5.39 -8.33 1.52
C LEU A 242 -3.99 -8.57 0.93
N LEU A 243 -3.52 -9.82 0.92
CA LEU A 243 -2.26 -10.20 0.28
C LEU A 243 -2.33 -9.97 -1.23
N LEU A 244 -3.43 -10.39 -1.88
CA LEU A 244 -3.59 -10.20 -3.32
C LEU A 244 -3.58 -8.72 -3.71
N SER A 245 -4.24 -7.86 -2.92
CA SER A 245 -4.14 -6.40 -3.07
C SER A 245 -2.70 -5.92 -2.99
N LEU A 246 -1.91 -6.44 -2.04
CA LEU A 246 -0.52 -6.03 -1.85
C LEU A 246 0.38 -6.50 -3.01
N VAL A 247 0.14 -7.71 -3.53
CA VAL A 247 0.81 -8.23 -4.72
C VAL A 247 0.50 -7.35 -5.93
N ALA A 248 -0.76 -6.96 -6.13
CA ALA A 248 -1.14 -6.06 -7.21
C ALA A 248 -0.42 -4.70 -7.11
N GLN A 249 -0.33 -4.13 -5.90
CA GLN A 249 0.43 -2.90 -5.64
C GLN A 249 1.93 -3.08 -5.93
N ALA A 250 2.53 -4.20 -5.51
CA ALA A 250 3.93 -4.51 -5.78
C ALA A 250 4.22 -4.65 -7.29
N VAL A 251 3.30 -5.25 -8.04
CA VAL A 251 3.37 -5.34 -9.51
C VAL A 251 3.30 -3.94 -10.13
N ALA A 252 2.38 -3.08 -9.67
CA ALA A 252 2.29 -1.70 -10.15
C ALA A 252 3.56 -0.89 -9.85
N ILE A 253 4.12 -1.00 -8.64
CA ILE A 253 5.43 -0.42 -8.27
C ILE A 253 6.51 -0.91 -9.24
N THR A 254 6.53 -2.20 -9.54
CA THR A 254 7.54 -2.78 -10.42
C THR A 254 7.45 -2.21 -11.83
N ILE A 255 6.25 -2.16 -12.40
CA ILE A 255 6.03 -1.70 -13.78
C ILE A 255 6.22 -0.20 -13.91
N PHE A 256 5.59 0.60 -13.04
CA PHE A 256 5.52 2.05 -13.20
C PHE A 256 6.69 2.79 -12.55
N LEU A 257 7.38 2.20 -11.57
CA LEU A 257 8.46 2.86 -10.86
C LEU A 257 9.80 2.17 -11.07
N LEU A 258 9.91 0.87 -10.78
CA LEU A 258 11.21 0.18 -10.79
C LEU A 258 11.76 -0.01 -12.21
N ILE A 259 10.97 -0.50 -13.16
CA ILE A 259 11.43 -0.69 -14.55
C ILE A 259 11.96 0.63 -15.15
N PRO A 260 11.22 1.76 -15.12
CA PRO A 260 11.72 3.03 -15.61
C PRO A 260 13.02 3.49 -14.93
N VAL A 261 13.11 3.34 -13.60
CA VAL A 261 14.32 3.69 -12.85
C VAL A 261 15.49 2.79 -13.25
N TYR A 262 15.29 1.49 -13.39
CA TYR A 262 16.33 0.57 -13.86
C TYR A 262 16.79 0.88 -15.27
N THR A 263 15.85 1.18 -16.18
CA THR A 263 16.20 1.59 -17.54
C THR A 263 17.12 2.80 -17.51
N VAL A 264 16.81 3.83 -16.72
CA VAL A 264 17.65 5.03 -16.64
C VAL A 264 19.00 4.76 -15.95
N MET A 265 19.03 3.96 -14.88
CA MET A 265 20.24 3.72 -14.07
C MET A 265 21.22 2.73 -14.67
N ILE A 266 20.72 1.69 -15.34
CA ILE A 266 21.54 0.58 -15.85
C ILE A 266 22.01 0.85 -17.28
N SER A 267 21.23 1.57 -18.08
CA SER A 267 21.58 1.89 -19.47
C SER A 267 22.96 2.52 -19.69
N PRO A 268 23.47 3.41 -18.81
CA PRO A 268 24.82 3.95 -18.94
C PRO A 268 25.92 2.87 -18.93
N PHE A 269 25.73 1.77 -18.19
CA PHE A 269 26.69 0.66 -18.14
C PHE A 269 26.72 -0.15 -19.43
N PHE A 270 25.63 -0.13 -20.21
CA PHE A 270 25.54 -0.76 -21.51
C PHE A 270 25.90 0.18 -22.67
N GLY A 271 26.34 1.41 -22.38
CA GLY A 271 26.68 2.40 -23.41
C GLY A 271 25.49 2.85 -24.25
N VAL A 272 24.27 2.73 -23.72
CA VAL A 272 23.06 3.13 -24.45
C VAL A 272 23.05 4.66 -24.61
N ARG A 273 22.91 5.11 -25.86
CA ARG A 273 22.85 6.53 -26.23
C ARG A 273 21.42 7.08 -26.13
N ASN A 274 21.23 8.40 -26.27
CA ASN A 274 19.92 9.07 -26.17
C ASN A 274 19.22 8.96 -24.79
N MET A 275 19.98 8.79 -23.70
CA MET A 275 19.42 8.75 -22.34
C MET A 275 18.56 9.96 -21.96
N PRO A 276 18.87 11.20 -22.36
CA PRO A 276 17.99 12.33 -22.05
C PRO A 276 16.56 12.12 -22.52
N ARG A 277 16.37 11.63 -23.76
CA ARG A 277 15.04 11.33 -24.32
C ARG A 277 14.38 10.14 -23.64
N ILE A 278 15.15 9.09 -23.35
CA ILE A 278 14.64 7.91 -22.65
C ILE A 278 14.16 8.29 -21.24
N SER A 279 14.88 9.16 -20.54
CA SER A 279 14.50 9.63 -19.21
C SER A 279 13.19 10.40 -19.17
N VAL A 280 12.90 11.18 -20.23
CA VAL A 280 11.62 11.86 -20.43
C VAL A 280 10.48 10.85 -20.52
N TYR A 281 10.63 9.77 -21.30
CA TYR A 281 9.64 8.71 -21.38
C TYR A 281 9.50 7.93 -20.07
N CYS A 282 10.61 7.61 -19.41
CA CYS A 282 10.60 6.90 -18.13
C CYS A 282 9.89 7.70 -17.03
N SER A 283 10.10 9.01 -16.97
CA SER A 283 9.49 9.89 -15.97
C SER A 283 7.95 9.90 -16.07
N MET A 284 7.40 9.72 -17.27
CA MET A 284 5.95 9.58 -17.47
C MET A 284 5.36 8.37 -16.77
N PHE A 285 6.03 7.22 -16.84
CA PHE A 285 5.59 6.03 -16.13
C PHE A 285 5.67 6.22 -14.61
N VAL A 286 6.72 6.89 -14.12
CA VAL A 286 6.91 7.16 -12.68
C VAL A 286 5.75 7.96 -12.11
N LEU A 287 5.30 9.02 -12.80
CA LEU A 287 4.16 9.84 -12.41
C LEU A 287 2.81 9.08 -12.47
N GLY A 288 2.69 8.10 -13.36
CA GLY A 288 1.48 7.28 -13.50
C GLY A 288 1.23 6.31 -12.35
N HIS A 289 2.25 6.01 -11.54
CA HIS A 289 2.14 4.99 -10.50
C HIS A 289 1.02 5.26 -9.48
N THR A 290 0.95 6.46 -8.87
CA THR A 290 -0.01 6.71 -7.77
C THR A 290 -1.44 6.68 -8.26
N PHE A 291 -1.67 7.10 -9.51
CA PHE A 291 -2.94 6.91 -10.19
C PHE A 291 -3.32 5.42 -10.23
N VAL A 292 -2.42 4.55 -10.67
CA VAL A 292 -2.67 3.10 -10.74
C VAL A 292 -2.85 2.50 -9.34
N ASP A 293 -2.07 2.91 -8.35
CA ASP A 293 -2.19 2.46 -6.97
C ASP A 293 -3.57 2.79 -6.39
N CYS A 294 -4.07 4.01 -6.64
CA CYS A 294 -5.42 4.40 -6.23
C CYS A 294 -6.49 3.50 -6.87
N LEU A 295 -6.38 3.19 -8.17
CA LEU A 295 -7.31 2.26 -8.83
C LEU A 295 -7.26 0.86 -8.22
N ILE A 296 -6.06 0.34 -7.95
CA ILE A 296 -5.88 -0.98 -7.32
C ILE A 296 -6.55 -1.01 -5.96
N VAL A 297 -6.35 0.01 -5.13
CA VAL A 297 -6.95 0.08 -3.79
C VAL A 297 -8.48 0.14 -3.87
N LEU A 298 -9.03 0.98 -4.76
CA LEU A 298 -10.48 1.08 -4.95
C LEU A 298 -11.09 -0.21 -5.50
N TRP A 299 -10.37 -0.95 -6.33
CA TRP A 299 -10.86 -2.18 -6.96
C TRP A 299 -10.80 -3.41 -6.04
N PHE A 300 -9.66 -3.63 -5.39
CA PHE A 300 -9.41 -4.84 -4.61
C PHE A 300 -10.02 -4.79 -3.20
N VAL A 301 -10.10 -3.61 -2.58
CA VAL A 301 -10.62 -3.49 -1.22
C VAL A 301 -12.16 -3.42 -1.27
N LYS A 302 -12.80 -4.56 -0.97
CA LYS A 302 -14.26 -4.76 -1.03
C LYS A 302 -15.09 -3.61 -0.45
N PRO A 303 -14.85 -3.10 0.79
CA PRO A 303 -15.67 -2.01 1.31
C PRO A 303 -15.55 -0.72 0.49
N TYR A 304 -14.36 -0.43 -0.06
CA TYR A 304 -14.15 0.73 -0.92
C TYR A 304 -14.85 0.55 -2.27
N ARG A 305 -14.72 -0.62 -2.89
CA ARG A 305 -15.42 -0.93 -4.15
C ARG A 305 -16.94 -0.80 -4.02
N MET A 306 -17.51 -1.32 -2.92
CA MET A 306 -18.94 -1.21 -2.65
C MET A 306 -19.36 0.25 -2.44
N ALA A 307 -18.56 1.05 -1.72
CA ALA A 307 -18.81 2.48 -1.56
C ALA A 307 -18.75 3.22 -2.91
N CYS A 308 -17.75 2.92 -3.76
CA CYS A 308 -17.64 3.46 -5.11
C CYS A 308 -18.89 3.16 -5.93
N PHE A 309 -19.33 1.89 -6.01
CA PHE A 309 -20.52 1.53 -6.78
C PHE A 309 -21.80 2.20 -6.25
N ARG A 310 -21.94 2.38 -4.93
CA ARG A 310 -23.09 3.08 -4.35
C ARG A 310 -23.09 4.56 -4.73
N LEU A 311 -21.92 5.21 -4.66
CA LEU A 311 -21.75 6.61 -5.04
C LEU A 311 -22.02 6.83 -6.54
N LEU A 312 -21.48 5.96 -7.41
CA LEU A 312 -21.68 6.05 -8.86
C LEU A 312 -23.11 5.75 -9.28
N ASN A 313 -23.80 4.83 -8.61
CA ASN A 313 -25.20 4.49 -8.90
C ASN A 313 -26.21 5.46 -8.26
N GLY A 314 -25.77 6.55 -7.62
CA GLY A 314 -26.64 7.53 -6.95
C GLY A 314 -27.48 6.94 -5.80
N ARG A 315 -27.18 5.72 -5.34
CA ARG A 315 -27.94 5.10 -4.26
C ARG A 315 -27.53 5.75 -2.94
N LYS A 316 -28.49 6.44 -2.31
CA LYS A 316 -28.31 7.01 -0.97
C LYS A 316 -27.76 5.93 -0.04
N ILE A 317 -26.61 6.20 0.57
CA ILE A 317 -25.98 5.33 1.57
C ILE A 317 -26.92 5.36 2.78
N ARG A 318 -27.93 4.50 2.79
CA ARG A 318 -28.83 4.36 3.94
C ARG A 318 -27.99 3.75 5.05
N GLY A 319 -27.77 4.52 6.12
CA GLY A 319 -27.08 4.07 7.31
C GLY A 319 -27.74 2.78 7.78
N GLU A 320 -27.01 1.68 7.71
CA GLU A 320 -27.43 0.36 8.17
C GLU A 320 -27.42 0.28 9.71
N GLU A 321 -27.25 1.41 10.41
CA GLU A 321 -27.32 1.53 11.87
C GLU A 321 -28.71 1.21 12.45
N SER A 322 -29.79 1.27 11.66
CA SER A 322 -31.13 0.97 12.20
C SER A 322 -31.53 -0.52 12.18
N SER A 323 -30.77 -1.41 11.54
CA SER A 323 -31.18 -2.84 11.45
C SER A 323 -30.62 -3.71 12.58
N GLU A 324 -29.54 -3.26 13.23
CA GLU A 324 -28.90 -4.02 14.32
C GLU A 324 -29.63 -3.84 15.66
N ASN A 325 -30.21 -2.65 15.90
CA ASN A 325 -31.00 -2.41 17.11
C ASN A 325 -32.40 -3.05 17.08
N SER A 326 -32.85 -3.57 15.93
CA SER A 326 -34.14 -4.26 15.81
C SER A 326 -34.05 -5.78 15.90
N ARG A 327 -32.85 -6.38 15.83
CA ARG A 327 -32.67 -7.85 15.94
C ARG A 327 -32.27 -8.32 17.33
N HIS A 328 -31.88 -7.42 18.24
CA HIS A 328 -31.64 -7.77 19.63
C HIS A 328 -32.92 -7.88 20.48
N ASN A 329 -34.10 -7.58 19.91
CA ASN A 329 -35.40 -7.74 20.60
C ASN A 329 -36.25 -8.91 20.08
N THR A 330 -35.75 -9.76 19.19
CA THR A 330 -36.44 -11.02 18.88
C THR A 330 -36.09 -12.05 19.94
N ILE A 331 -36.76 -11.96 21.09
CA ILE A 331 -36.89 -13.05 22.06
C ILE A 331 -37.43 -14.25 21.28
N ILE A 332 -36.58 -15.24 21.03
CA ILE A 332 -37.03 -16.53 20.53
C ILE A 332 -37.86 -17.15 21.66
N PRO A 333 -39.18 -17.36 21.52
CA PRO A 333 -39.91 -18.14 22.51
C PRO A 333 -39.31 -19.54 22.53
N GLN A 334 -38.81 -19.96 23.70
CA GLN A 334 -38.39 -21.34 23.90
C GLN A 334 -39.59 -22.25 23.62
N ARG A 335 -39.54 -22.95 22.49
CA ARG A 335 -40.42 -24.06 22.20
C ARG A 335 -40.05 -25.17 23.17
N GLN A 336 -40.90 -25.40 24.17
CA GLN A 336 -40.85 -26.58 25.04
C GLN A 336 -40.77 -27.84 24.15
N GLN A 337 -39.64 -28.54 24.22
CA GLN A 337 -39.54 -29.90 23.72
C GLN A 337 -40.05 -30.85 24.81
N PRO A 338 -40.89 -31.84 24.47
CA PRO A 338 -41.33 -32.84 25.42
C PRO A 338 -40.17 -33.75 25.84
N ALA A 339 -40.19 -34.11 27.13
CA ALA A 339 -39.18 -34.88 27.81
C ALA A 339 -38.95 -36.26 27.16
N LEU A 340 -37.74 -36.47 26.63
CA LEU A 340 -37.19 -37.81 26.44
C LEU A 340 -36.38 -38.17 27.68
N CYS A 341 -36.85 -39.19 28.40
CA CYS A 341 -36.23 -39.74 29.60
C CYS A 341 -34.90 -40.41 29.21
N VAL A 342 -33.78 -39.72 29.44
CA VAL A 342 -32.44 -40.31 29.39
C VAL A 342 -31.80 -40.15 30.75
N THR A 343 -31.28 -41.27 31.24
CA THR A 343 -30.72 -41.51 32.56
C THR A 343 -29.66 -40.47 32.95
N GLN A 344 -29.97 -39.84 34.07
CA GLN A 344 -29.32 -38.72 34.74
C GLN A 344 -27.91 -39.07 35.26
N ARG A 345 -26.85 -38.52 34.64
CA ARG A 345 -25.63 -38.12 35.36
C ARG A 345 -25.72 -36.63 35.67
N ARG A 346 -25.78 -36.31 36.96
CA ARG A 346 -25.94 -34.95 37.50
C ARG A 346 -24.82 -34.02 37.02
N PRO A 347 -25.10 -32.85 36.43
CA PRO A 347 -24.20 -31.71 36.50
C PRO A 347 -24.38 -31.04 37.87
N GLN A 348 -23.27 -30.77 38.55
CA GLN A 348 -23.25 -29.96 39.77
C GLN A 348 -23.78 -28.56 39.45
N ARG A 349 -24.86 -28.17 40.13
CA ARG A 349 -25.37 -26.79 40.14
C ARG A 349 -24.33 -25.90 40.82
N ALA A 350 -23.79 -24.92 40.10
CA ALA A 350 -23.27 -23.73 40.74
C ALA A 350 -24.45 -22.96 41.34
N VAL A 351 -24.49 -22.87 42.67
CA VAL A 351 -25.47 -22.08 43.41
C VAL A 351 -24.95 -20.65 43.45
N LEU A 352 -25.65 -19.73 42.79
CA LEU A 352 -25.45 -18.30 42.97
C LEU A 352 -26.08 -17.93 44.33
N GLN A 353 -25.26 -17.67 45.35
CA GLN A 353 -25.73 -17.02 46.58
C GLN A 353 -25.49 -15.52 46.44
N THR A 354 -26.57 -14.76 46.30
CA THR A 354 -26.56 -13.31 46.50
C THR A 354 -26.75 -13.05 47.98
N SER A 355 -25.72 -12.50 48.64
CA SER A 355 -25.80 -12.03 50.01
C SER A 355 -26.06 -10.53 49.98
N GLU A 356 -27.29 -10.10 50.26
CA GLU A 356 -27.60 -8.70 50.53
C GLU A 356 -27.07 -8.35 51.93
N LYS A 357 -25.98 -7.58 51.99
CA LYS A 357 -25.68 -6.76 53.15
C LYS A 357 -25.98 -5.32 52.78
N GLY A 358 -26.99 -4.76 53.45
CA GLY A 358 -27.30 -3.34 53.38
C GLY A 358 -26.15 -2.50 53.97
N GLY A 359 -25.77 -1.48 53.24
CA GLY A 359 -24.73 -0.50 53.57
C GLY A 359 -24.20 0.11 52.28
N GLU A 360 -24.36 1.42 52.14
CA GLU A 360 -23.94 2.19 50.97
C GLU A 360 -22.46 1.97 50.61
N GLU A 361 -22.21 2.01 49.29
CA GLU A 361 -20.92 1.94 48.58
C GLU A 361 -20.31 0.54 48.32
N GLY A 362 -20.42 0.10 47.06
CA GLY A 362 -19.50 -0.85 46.42
C GLY A 362 -19.99 -2.31 46.35
N VAL A 363 -20.58 -2.70 45.21
CA VAL A 363 -20.84 -4.11 44.91
C VAL A 363 -19.56 -4.77 44.39
N GLU A 364 -18.86 -5.51 45.26
CA GLU A 364 -17.71 -6.34 44.87
C GLU A 364 -18.18 -7.76 44.48
N TYR A 365 -17.98 -8.13 43.22
CA TYR A 365 -18.28 -9.48 42.73
C TYR A 365 -17.07 -10.40 42.92
N ILE A 366 -17.07 -11.21 43.98
CA ILE A 366 -16.06 -12.24 44.19
C ILE A 366 -16.48 -13.52 43.45
N ILE A 367 -15.89 -13.77 42.28
CA ILE A 367 -16.03 -15.06 41.59
C ILE A 367 -14.97 -16.01 42.13
N ARG A 368 -15.38 -16.91 43.05
CA ARG A 368 -14.53 -17.98 43.55
C ARG A 368 -14.68 -19.21 42.66
N THR A 369 -13.75 -19.41 41.72
CA THR A 369 -13.63 -20.67 40.98
C THR A 369 -12.91 -21.71 41.84
N GLU A 370 -13.61 -22.77 42.23
CA GLU A 370 -12.99 -23.97 42.80
C GLU A 370 -12.05 -24.62 41.78
N ARG A 371 -10.78 -24.76 42.16
CA ARG A 371 -9.76 -25.50 41.42
C ARG A 371 -10.02 -27.01 41.57
N GLN A 372 -10.45 -27.66 40.50
CA GLN A 372 -10.12 -29.06 40.26
C GLN A 372 -8.83 -29.11 39.44
N LEU A 373 -7.82 -29.80 39.97
CA LEU A 373 -6.53 -30.03 39.32
C LEU A 373 -6.74 -30.69 37.95
N GLY A 374 -6.33 -30.00 36.89
CA GLY A 374 -6.37 -30.55 35.53
C GLY A 374 -5.98 -29.53 34.48
N LYS A 375 -4.68 -29.26 34.35
CA LYS A 375 -4.02 -28.68 33.16
C LYS A 375 -4.72 -27.42 32.59
N THR A 376 -4.54 -26.28 33.26
CA THR A 376 -4.93 -24.96 32.76
C THR A 376 -4.18 -24.60 31.48
N ARG A 377 -4.90 -24.52 30.35
CA ARG A 377 -4.54 -23.62 29.24
C ARG A 377 -5.13 -22.25 29.54
N PRO A 378 -4.40 -21.14 29.34
CA PRO A 378 -4.97 -19.81 29.49
C PRO A 378 -6.02 -19.58 28.39
N ILE A 379 -7.27 -19.30 28.79
CA ILE A 379 -8.27 -18.70 27.92
C ILE A 379 -7.93 -17.21 27.86
N LEU A 380 -7.21 -16.83 26.80
CA LEU A 380 -6.93 -15.44 26.48
C LEU A 380 -8.20 -14.74 25.99
N ARG A 381 -8.73 -13.85 26.82
CA ARG A 381 -9.81 -12.92 26.48
C ARG A 381 -9.19 -11.80 25.64
N ALA A 382 -9.24 -11.91 24.32
CA ALA A 382 -8.89 -10.81 23.42
C ALA A 382 -9.98 -9.73 23.52
N SER A 383 -9.75 -8.73 24.36
CA SER A 383 -10.57 -7.52 24.43
C SER A 383 -9.81 -6.40 23.74
N GLY A 384 -10.21 -6.11 22.51
CA GLY A 384 -9.75 -4.96 21.73
C GLY A 384 -10.88 -4.54 20.79
N PRO A 385 -11.27 -3.25 20.76
CA PRO A 385 -12.38 -2.77 19.92
C PRO A 385 -12.16 -3.05 18.43
N ASP A 386 -10.91 -3.15 17.99
CA ASP A 386 -10.56 -3.41 16.58
C ASP A 386 -10.87 -4.86 16.14
N PHE A 387 -10.80 -5.85 17.04
CA PHE A 387 -11.11 -7.24 16.67
C PHE A 387 -12.61 -7.47 16.48
N LEU A 388 -13.44 -6.85 17.31
CA LEU A 388 -14.91 -6.91 17.22
C LEU A 388 -15.43 -6.19 15.96
N ALA A 389 -14.83 -5.07 15.58
CA ALA A 389 -15.18 -4.36 14.34
C ALA A 389 -14.95 -5.24 13.08
N TRP A 390 -13.92 -6.08 13.08
CA TRP A 390 -13.64 -7.03 12.00
C TRP A 390 -14.47 -8.32 12.08
N TYR A 391 -14.75 -8.80 13.29
CA TYR A 391 -15.58 -10.00 13.51
C TYR A 391 -17.03 -9.78 13.07
N ASN A 392 -17.61 -8.62 13.35
CA ASN A 392 -18.99 -8.28 12.99
C ASN A 392 -19.19 -8.21 11.46
N ILE A 393 -18.15 -7.85 10.68
CA ILE A 393 -18.20 -7.87 9.21
C ILE A 393 -18.36 -9.30 8.65
N ALA A 394 -17.81 -10.31 9.34
CA ALA A 394 -17.88 -11.71 8.95
C ALA A 394 -19.19 -12.41 9.37
N GLU A 395 -19.99 -11.77 10.23
CA GLU A 395 -21.29 -12.25 10.70
C GLU A 395 -22.42 -11.82 9.75
N VAL A 396 -22.29 -10.66 9.09
CA VAL A 396 -23.24 -10.18 8.06
C VAL A 396 -23.35 -11.13 6.84
N GLU A 397 -22.32 -11.94 6.57
CA GLU A 397 -22.30 -12.88 5.42
C GLU A 397 -23.05 -14.21 5.63
N LEU A 398 -23.64 -14.48 6.82
CA LEU A 398 -24.34 -15.75 7.07
C LEU A 398 -25.88 -15.70 6.95
N ILE A 399 -26.49 -14.54 6.66
CA ILE A 399 -27.97 -14.40 6.65
C ILE A 399 -28.57 -14.32 5.23
N HIS A 400 -27.77 -14.43 4.18
CA HIS A 400 -28.30 -14.59 2.81
C HIS A 400 -27.65 -15.74 2.06
N PRO A 401 -28.19 -16.98 2.18
CA PRO A 401 -28.06 -17.91 1.07
C PRO A 401 -28.85 -17.34 -0.11
N PHE A 402 -28.14 -17.05 -1.19
CA PHE A 402 -28.73 -16.79 -2.50
C PHE A 402 -29.42 -18.09 -2.95
N ASN A 403 -30.73 -18.18 -2.75
CA ASN A 403 -31.58 -19.19 -3.39
C ASN A 403 -31.71 -18.82 -4.87
N THR A 404 -30.80 -19.30 -5.71
CA THR A 404 -31.07 -19.48 -7.14
C THR A 404 -31.70 -20.85 -7.31
N ALA A 405 -33.03 -20.89 -7.24
CA ALA A 405 -33.81 -22.01 -7.77
C ALA A 405 -33.66 -21.98 -9.31
N GLN A 406 -32.93 -22.95 -9.87
CA GLN A 406 -32.98 -23.27 -11.29
C GLN A 406 -34.26 -24.06 -11.55
N THR A 407 -35.19 -23.45 -12.28
CA THR A 407 -36.30 -24.14 -12.93
C THR A 407 -35.78 -24.69 -14.26
N SER A 408 -35.38 -25.96 -14.29
CA SER A 408 -35.10 -26.67 -15.53
C SER A 408 -36.42 -27.14 -16.14
N GLN A 409 -36.96 -26.38 -17.09
CA GLN A 409 -37.95 -26.89 -18.05
C GLN A 409 -37.21 -27.68 -19.13
N SER A 410 -37.43 -28.98 -19.13
CA SER A 410 -37.08 -29.90 -20.22
C SER A 410 -38.00 -29.67 -21.42
N THR A 411 -37.45 -29.22 -22.54
CA THR A 411 -38.12 -29.28 -23.85
C THR A 411 -37.43 -30.38 -24.65
N SER A 412 -38.10 -31.52 -24.78
CA SER A 412 -37.71 -32.62 -25.66
C SER A 412 -38.12 -32.29 -27.09
N ILE A 413 -37.14 -32.17 -27.99
CA ILE A 413 -37.36 -32.18 -29.44
C ILE A 413 -36.97 -33.57 -29.93
N SER A 414 -37.95 -34.34 -30.39
CA SER A 414 -37.73 -35.57 -31.16
C SER A 414 -37.46 -35.19 -32.61
N THR A 415 -36.38 -35.71 -33.17
CA THR A 415 -36.14 -35.72 -34.60
C THR A 415 -36.14 -37.16 -35.06
N ASP A 416 -37.23 -37.57 -35.68
CA ASP A 416 -37.31 -38.79 -36.49
C ASP A 416 -36.55 -38.55 -37.79
N PHE A 417 -35.58 -39.41 -38.07
CA PHE A 417 -34.83 -39.44 -39.33
C PHE A 417 -35.36 -40.63 -40.14
N GLU A 418 -36.17 -40.33 -41.14
CA GLU A 418 -36.74 -41.31 -42.06
C GLU A 418 -35.74 -41.55 -43.20
N SER A 419 -35.29 -42.79 -43.33
CA SER A 419 -34.46 -43.27 -44.44
C SER A 419 -35.32 -43.48 -45.68
N ASN A 420 -34.95 -42.89 -46.82
CA ASN A 420 -35.31 -43.41 -48.13
C ASN A 420 -34.19 -43.14 -49.13
N SER A 421 -33.55 -44.23 -49.55
CA SER A 421 -32.88 -44.40 -50.85
C SER A 421 -33.95 -44.59 -51.95
N PRO A 422 -33.65 -44.34 -53.24
CA PRO A 422 -32.71 -45.13 -54.05
C PRO A 422 -31.43 -44.40 -54.44
#